data_AF-A0A940KSQ8-F1
#
_entry.id   AF-A0A940KSQ8-F1
#
_cell.length_a   1.000
_cell.length_b   1.000
_cell.length_c   1.000
_cell.angle_alpha   90.00
_cell.angle_beta   90.00
_cell.angle_gamma   90.00
#
_symmetry.space_group_name_H-M   'P 1'
#
loop_
_entity.id
_entity.type
_entity.pdbx_description
1 polymer ?
#
loop_
_entity_poly.entity_id
_entity_poly.type
_entity_poly.pdbx_seq_one_letter_code
_entity_poly.pdbx_strand_id
1 'polypeptide(L)'
;MKIYSLLAAFLLTAACAFAQNDTMKITGNLVNTQVLKKGTNRYLVYFKLGKDSSRSNFNIWSRSIDYINYEGRKAIAVTQEWEDNAKITHKVYSVCDEKTFAPLFQKSEWTGSC
;
A
#
# COMPACT_ATOMS: atom_id res chain seq x y z
N MET A 1 53.37 -14.60 13.10
CA MET A 1 53.01 -13.32 12.46
C MET A 1 51.93 -13.46 11.38
N LYS A 2 52.07 -14.35 10.38
CA LYS A 2 51.10 -14.47 9.25
C LYS A 2 49.64 -14.70 9.66
N ILE A 3 49.39 -15.47 10.72
CA ILE A 3 48.02 -15.79 11.18
C ILE A 3 47.31 -14.59 11.82
N TYR A 4 48.06 -13.76 12.57
CA TYR A 4 47.53 -12.54 13.17
C TYR A 4 47.24 -11.48 12.09
N SER A 5 48.04 -11.45 11.03
CA SER A 5 47.80 -10.59 9.86
C SER A 5 46.53 -11.00 9.08
N LEU A 6 46.29 -12.31 8.91
CA LEU A 6 45.07 -12.84 8.29
C LEU A 6 43.83 -12.58 9.15
N LEU A 7 43.94 -12.74 10.47
CA LEU A 7 42.85 -12.47 11.41
C LEU A 7 42.49 -10.98 11.43
N ALA A 8 43.50 -10.10 11.40
CA ALA A 8 43.31 -8.65 11.34
C ALA A 8 42.64 -8.22 10.02
N ALA A 9 43.04 -8.82 8.89
CA ALA A 9 42.41 -8.56 7.60
C ALA A 9 40.93 -9.01 7.58
N PHE A 10 40.63 -10.16 8.18
CA PHE A 10 39.25 -10.65 8.29
C PHE A 10 38.38 -9.74 9.17
N LEU A 11 38.91 -9.29 10.32
CA LEU A 11 38.23 -8.35 11.22
C LEU A 11 37.97 -6.98 10.57
N LEU A 12 38.88 -6.48 9.72
CA LEU A 12 38.64 -5.25 8.96
C LEU A 12 37.49 -5.41 7.95
N THR A 13 37.38 -6.56 7.28
CA THR A 13 36.29 -6.78 6.31
C THR A 13 34.92 -6.94 6.97
N ALA A 14 34.87 -7.51 8.17
CA ALA A 14 33.62 -7.66 8.94
C ALA A 14 33.09 -6.31 9.45
N ALA A 15 33.96 -5.34 9.77
CA ALA A 15 33.57 -4.02 10.25
C ALA A 15 32.90 -3.15 9.17
N CYS A 16 33.07 -3.46 7.88
CA CYS A 16 32.46 -2.74 6.76
C CYS A 16 31.19 -3.41 6.21
N ALA A 17 30.75 -4.53 6.78
CA ALA A 17 29.52 -5.20 6.38
C ALA A 17 28.29 -4.48 6.96
N PHE A 18 27.92 -3.34 6.40
CA PHE A 18 26.62 -2.73 6.66
C PHE A 18 25.55 -3.51 5.90
N ALA A 19 24.60 -4.11 6.63
CA ALA A 19 23.45 -4.76 6.01
C ALA A 19 22.67 -3.76 5.14
N GLN A 20 22.25 -4.22 3.97
CA GLN A 20 21.39 -3.45 3.09
C GLN A 20 20.09 -3.14 3.85
N ASN A 21 19.77 -1.86 4.00
CA ASN A 21 18.48 -1.47 4.58
C ASN A 21 17.40 -1.81 3.54
N ASP A 22 16.83 -3.00 3.63
CA ASP A 22 15.68 -3.44 2.81
C ASP A 22 14.37 -2.69 3.19
N THR A 23 14.49 -1.64 4.01
CA THR A 23 13.38 -0.80 4.43
C THR A 23 13.29 0.44 3.55
N MET A 24 12.27 0.51 2.71
CA MET A 24 11.92 1.76 2.04
C MET A 24 11.24 2.71 3.04
N LYS A 25 11.87 3.87 3.29
CA LYS A 25 11.24 4.96 4.04
C LYS A 25 10.50 5.87 3.06
N ILE A 26 9.17 5.82 3.10
CA ILE A 26 8.32 6.71 2.30
C ILE A 26 8.04 7.99 3.10
N THR A 27 8.28 9.13 2.47
CA THR A 27 7.91 10.45 2.99
C THR A 27 6.98 11.13 2.00
N GLY A 28 6.22 12.14 2.42
CA GLY A 28 5.27 12.84 1.55
C GLY A 28 5.89 13.40 0.27
N ASN A 29 7.17 13.77 0.30
CA ASN A 29 7.90 14.30 -0.87
C ASN A 29 8.24 13.23 -1.92
N LEU A 30 8.16 11.94 -1.55
CA LEU A 30 8.40 10.80 -2.45
C LEU A 30 7.12 10.29 -3.11
N VAL A 31 5.95 10.82 -2.72
CA VAL A 31 4.66 10.41 -3.27
C VAL A 31 4.27 11.36 -4.40
N ASN A 32 4.05 10.82 -5.59
CA ASN A 32 3.48 11.58 -6.69
C ASN A 32 1.95 11.40 -6.71
N THR A 33 1.22 12.34 -6.11
CA THR A 33 -0.26 12.30 -6.08
C THR A 33 -0.89 12.67 -7.42
N GLN A 34 -0.15 13.26 -8.35
CA GLN A 34 -0.67 13.71 -9.65
C GLN A 34 -1.00 12.55 -10.60
N VAL A 35 -0.48 11.35 -10.33
CA VAL A 35 -0.82 10.15 -11.13
C VAL A 35 -2.19 9.59 -10.79
N LEU A 36 -2.78 10.01 -9.67
CA LEU A 36 -4.13 9.62 -9.28
C LEU A 36 -5.12 10.30 -10.23
N LYS A 37 -6.02 9.49 -10.80
CA LYS A 37 -7.06 9.98 -11.71
C LYS A 37 -8.38 10.01 -10.96
N LYS A 38 -9.07 11.15 -11.04
CA LYS A 38 -10.44 11.27 -10.55
C LYS A 38 -11.34 10.24 -11.22
N GLY A 39 -12.27 9.68 -10.44
CA GLY A 39 -13.27 8.74 -10.92
C GLY A 39 -13.14 7.36 -10.29
N THR A 40 -13.93 6.42 -10.79
CA THR A 40 -14.04 5.08 -10.24
C THR A 40 -13.36 4.07 -11.15
N ASN A 41 -12.41 3.32 -10.59
CA ASN A 41 -11.84 2.14 -11.22
C ASN A 41 -12.38 0.88 -10.54
N ARG A 42 -12.66 -0.15 -11.34
CA ARG A 42 -13.27 -1.39 -10.86
C ARG A 42 -12.47 -2.60 -11.33
N TYR A 43 -12.20 -3.51 -10.41
CA TYR A 43 -11.27 -4.62 -10.59
C TYR A 43 -11.95 -5.94 -10.21
N LEU A 44 -11.72 -6.97 -11.03
CA LEU A 44 -12.05 -8.35 -10.66
C LEU A 44 -10.88 -8.95 -9.89
N VAL A 45 -11.08 -9.27 -8.62
CA VAL A 45 -10.10 -9.89 -7.73
C VAL A 45 -10.48 -11.34 -7.51
N TYR A 46 -9.50 -12.24 -7.64
CA TYR A 46 -9.66 -13.67 -7.39
C TYR A 46 -8.29 -14.29 -7.09
N PHE A 47 -8.28 -15.47 -6.51
CA PHE A 47 -7.06 -16.24 -6.29
C PHE A 47 -6.97 -17.43 -7.24
N LYS A 48 -5.74 -17.75 -7.66
CA LYS A 48 -5.37 -19.02 -8.28
C LYS A 48 -4.26 -19.63 -7.43
N LEU A 49 -4.55 -20.78 -6.80
CA LEU A 49 -3.60 -21.48 -5.92
C LEU A 49 -2.59 -22.33 -6.70
N GLY A 50 -2.80 -22.50 -8.01
CA GLY A 50 -1.84 -23.08 -8.93
C GLY A 50 -2.02 -22.49 -10.33
N LYS A 51 -1.02 -22.68 -11.21
CA LYS A 51 -1.04 -22.18 -12.59
C LYS A 51 -2.35 -22.55 -13.31
N ASP A 52 -2.77 -23.81 -13.18
CA ASP A 52 -3.95 -24.37 -13.84
C ASP A 52 -5.14 -24.56 -12.89
N SER A 53 -5.07 -24.03 -11.66
CA SER A 53 -6.20 -24.15 -10.73
C SER A 53 -7.38 -23.29 -11.19
N SER A 54 -8.59 -23.74 -10.81
CA SER A 54 -9.76 -22.88 -10.82
C SER A 54 -9.53 -21.62 -10.00
N ARG A 55 -10.26 -20.56 -10.36
CA ARG A 55 -10.28 -19.30 -9.63
C ARG A 55 -11.19 -19.45 -8.40
N SER A 56 -10.80 -18.85 -7.28
CA SER A 56 -11.59 -18.83 -6.04
C SER A 56 -11.67 -17.40 -5.45
N ASN A 57 -12.61 -17.21 -4.50
CA ASN A 57 -12.86 -15.94 -3.79
C ASN A 57 -13.04 -14.73 -4.74
N PHE A 58 -13.94 -14.87 -5.70
CA PHE A 58 -14.25 -13.79 -6.64
C PHE A 58 -14.85 -12.60 -5.90
N ASN A 59 -14.22 -11.44 -6.04
CA ASN A 59 -14.72 -10.18 -5.52
C ASN A 59 -14.58 -9.11 -6.59
N ILE A 60 -15.48 -8.13 -6.56
CA ILE A 60 -15.30 -6.89 -7.31
C ILE A 60 -14.79 -5.83 -6.34
N TRP A 61 -13.64 -5.25 -6.63
CA TRP A 61 -13.08 -4.16 -5.85
C TRP A 61 -13.25 -2.85 -6.63
N SER A 62 -13.93 -1.89 -6.04
CA SER A 62 -14.09 -0.54 -6.60
C SER A 62 -13.22 0.43 -5.82
N ARG A 63 -12.52 1.32 -6.52
CA ARG A 63 -11.82 2.47 -5.94
C ARG A 63 -12.27 3.74 -6.62
N SER A 64 -12.89 4.64 -5.87
CA SER A 64 -13.25 5.98 -6.31
C SER A 64 -12.29 7.01 -5.72
N ILE A 65 -11.82 7.92 -6.56
CA ILE A 65 -10.94 9.03 -6.17
C ILE A 65 -11.65 10.34 -6.49
N ASP A 66 -11.72 11.22 -5.50
CA ASP A 66 -12.26 12.57 -5.63
C ASP A 66 -11.31 13.60 -5.01
N TYR A 67 -11.26 14.80 -5.59
CA TYR A 67 -10.55 15.94 -5.04
C TYR A 67 -11.57 16.83 -4.33
N ILE A 68 -11.36 17.06 -3.03
CA ILE A 68 -12.30 17.75 -2.15
C ILE A 68 -11.61 18.86 -1.35
N ASN A 69 -12.40 19.71 -0.71
CA ASN A 69 -11.94 20.57 0.38
C ASN A 69 -12.41 19.96 1.70
N TYR A 70 -11.48 19.59 2.57
CA TYR A 70 -11.73 19.00 3.88
C TYR A 70 -11.16 19.91 4.95
N GLU A 71 -12.02 20.45 5.82
CA GLU A 71 -11.65 21.36 6.93
C GLU A 71 -10.78 22.55 6.46
N GLY A 72 -11.09 23.12 5.29
CA GLY A 72 -10.36 24.25 4.71
C GLY A 72 -9.07 23.87 3.97
N ARG A 73 -8.79 22.57 3.79
CA ARG A 73 -7.58 22.05 3.12
C ARG A 73 -7.95 21.29 1.86
N LYS A 74 -7.14 21.42 0.81
CA LYS A 74 -7.27 20.58 -0.39
C LYS A 74 -6.89 19.14 -0.04
N ALA A 75 -7.74 18.20 -0.39
CA ALA A 75 -7.60 16.81 -0.01
C ALA A 75 -8.07 15.88 -1.13
N ILE A 76 -7.60 14.63 -1.06
CA ILE A 76 -8.01 13.53 -1.91
C ILE A 76 -8.87 12.60 -1.06
N ALA A 77 -10.13 12.44 -1.44
CA ALA A 77 -11.02 11.43 -0.90
C ALA A 77 -10.86 10.13 -1.71
N VAL A 78 -10.66 9.02 -0.99
CA VAL A 78 -10.57 7.68 -1.57
C VAL A 78 -11.64 6.81 -0.93
N THR A 79 -12.56 6.32 -1.76
CA THR A 79 -13.53 5.30 -1.34
C THR A 79 -13.13 3.97 -1.94
N GLN A 80 -13.03 2.93 -1.11
CA GLN A 80 -12.77 1.56 -1.52
C GLN A 80 -13.95 0.69 -1.09
N GLU A 81 -14.45 -0.14 -2.00
CA GLU A 81 -15.56 -1.04 -1.75
C GLU A 81 -15.22 -2.43 -2.27
N TRP A 82 -15.41 -3.46 -1.45
CA TRP A 82 -15.29 -4.86 -1.84
C TRP A 82 -16.68 -5.46 -1.91
N GLU A 83 -17.02 -6.00 -3.07
CA GLU A 83 -18.31 -6.59 -3.36
C GLU A 83 -18.15 -8.09 -3.57
N ASP A 84 -18.92 -8.88 -2.83
CA ASP A 84 -19.07 -10.32 -2.98
C ASP A 84 -20.56 -10.64 -3.16
N ASN A 85 -20.87 -11.51 -4.13
CA ASN A 85 -22.24 -11.97 -4.43
C ASN A 85 -23.30 -10.84 -4.42
N ALA A 86 -22.99 -9.71 -5.08
CA ALA A 86 -23.82 -8.50 -5.18
C ALA A 86 -24.05 -7.71 -3.86
N LYS A 87 -23.25 -7.96 -2.82
CA LYS A 87 -23.25 -7.19 -1.57
C LYS A 87 -21.88 -6.59 -1.31
N ILE A 88 -21.84 -5.30 -0.91
CA ILE A 88 -20.61 -4.68 -0.39
C ILE A 88 -20.31 -5.29 0.99
N THR A 89 -19.23 -6.06 1.08
CA THR A 89 -18.76 -6.72 2.31
C THR A 89 -17.79 -5.85 3.10
N HIS A 90 -17.09 -4.94 2.43
CA HIS A 90 -16.16 -4.01 3.04
C HIS A 90 -16.21 -2.65 2.38
N LYS A 91 -16.16 -1.59 3.19
CA LYS A 91 -16.04 -0.21 2.71
C LYS A 91 -15.01 0.55 3.53
N VAL A 92 -14.10 1.23 2.84
CA VAL A 92 -13.12 2.13 3.45
C VAL A 92 -13.27 3.50 2.80
N TYR A 93 -13.39 4.53 3.64
CA TYR A 93 -13.35 5.92 3.22
C TYR A 93 -12.16 6.59 3.88
N SER A 94 -11.26 7.13 3.07
CA SER A 94 -10.07 7.86 3.52
C SER A 94 -10.06 9.26 2.93
N VAL A 95 -9.64 10.24 3.72
CA VAL A 95 -9.31 11.59 3.24
C VAL A 95 -7.83 11.81 3.49
N CYS A 96 -7.10 12.16 2.45
CA CYS A 96 -5.66 12.38 2.50
C CYS A 96 -5.31 13.79 2.04
N ASP A 97 -4.24 14.37 2.56
CA ASP A 97 -3.70 15.63 2.05
C ASP A 97 -3.36 15.51 0.56
N GLU A 98 -3.71 16.53 -0.24
CA GLU A 98 -3.58 16.47 -1.70
C GLU A 98 -2.12 16.34 -2.18
N LYS A 99 -1.16 16.91 -1.44
CA LYS A 99 0.25 16.97 -1.86
C LYS A 99 1.06 15.80 -1.34
N THR A 100 0.84 15.43 -0.08
CA THR A 100 1.67 14.45 0.64
C THR A 100 1.00 13.08 0.74
N PHE A 101 -0.30 12.99 0.43
CA PHE A 101 -1.13 11.81 0.64
C PHE A 101 -1.19 11.34 2.10
N ALA A 102 -0.77 12.19 3.04
CA ALA A 102 -0.83 11.89 4.47
C ALA A 102 -2.30 11.74 4.91
N PRO A 103 -2.64 10.75 5.74
CA PRO A 103 -4.02 10.53 6.17
C PRO A 103 -4.48 11.68 7.07
N LEU A 104 -5.62 12.26 6.72
CA LEU A 104 -6.33 13.27 7.51
C LEU A 104 -7.52 12.63 8.26
N PHE A 105 -8.20 11.69 7.61
CA PHE A 105 -9.31 10.96 8.18
C PHE A 105 -9.39 9.56 7.56
N GLN A 106 -9.87 8.58 8.33
CA GLN A 106 -10.18 7.26 7.81
C GLN A 106 -11.32 6.60 8.59
N LYS A 107 -12.21 5.94 7.85
CA LYS A 107 -13.26 5.08 8.37
C LYS A 107 -13.29 3.77 7.62
N SER A 108 -13.51 2.68 8.34
CA SER A 108 -13.56 1.33 7.80
C SER A 108 -14.78 0.61 8.37
N GLU A 109 -15.55 -0.02 7.49
CA GLU A 109 -16.77 -0.75 7.82
C GLU A 109 -16.72 -2.15 7.21
N TRP A 110 -17.09 -3.15 7.99
CA TRP A 110 -17.15 -4.55 7.57
C TRP A 110 -18.57 -5.07 7.79
N THR A 111 -19.15 -5.68 6.76
CA THR A 111 -20.48 -6.30 6.80
C THR A 111 -20.49 -7.74 6.32
N GLY A 112 -19.32 -8.26 5.92
CA GLY A 112 -19.09 -9.68 5.65
C GLY A 112 -18.93 -10.47 6.96
N SER A 113 -19.03 -11.80 6.87
CA SER A 113 -18.60 -12.68 7.95
C SER A 113 -17.07 -12.71 7.99
N CYS A 114 -16.48 -12.56 9.17
CA CYS A 114 -15.03 -12.66 9.39
C CYS A 114 -14.54 -14.10 9.23
#